data_AF-A0A7H8JRS5-F1
#
_entry.id   AF-A0A7H8JRS5-F1
#
_cell.length_a   1.000
_cell.length_b   1.000
_cell.length_c   1.000
_cell.angle_alpha   90.00
_cell.angle_beta   90.00
_cell.angle_gamma   90.00
#
_symmetry.space_group_name_H-M   'P 1'
#
loop_
_entity.id
_entity.type
_entity.pdbx_description
1 polymer ?
#
loop_
_entity_poly.entity_id
_entity_poly.type
_entity_poly.pdbx_seq_one_letter_code
_entity_poly.pdbx_strand_id
1 'polypeptide(L)'
;MTEAIWIKLIGTAPGVLWVAFAAVVYFTLRTTLIQRMVPRLTAVRALGIELELASELLDRAQDASESTVTATARRTALGRLEHAADALQGGKVLWVDDHPEGNASLVELFRSVGMEIDLALSTEEATPLFRRRPYDIIISDIDRDGDQRAGIKMLRKLEQYSVYAPVLIYAGRFDPERGIDQRIFAGTTVPVDLVHYVIDLMERARMGSL
;
A
#
# COMPACT_ATOMS: atom_id res chain seq x y z
N MET A 1 43.37 -48.41 38.84
CA MET A 1 42.56 -47.16 38.74
C MET A 1 42.20 -46.77 37.31
N THR A 2 42.99 -47.19 36.31
CA THR A 2 42.81 -46.84 34.90
C THR A 2 41.59 -47.50 34.23
N GLU A 3 41.32 -48.79 34.50
CA GLU A 3 40.22 -49.52 33.85
C GLU A 3 38.81 -49.03 34.25
N ALA A 4 38.62 -48.64 35.51
CA ALA A 4 37.36 -48.09 36.00
C ALA A 4 37.01 -46.73 35.36
N ILE A 5 38.03 -45.97 34.94
CA ILE A 5 37.85 -44.70 34.24
C ILE A 5 37.45 -44.97 32.78
N TRP A 6 38.09 -45.94 32.11
CA TRP A 6 37.76 -46.32 30.73
C TRP A 6 36.32 -46.81 30.56
N ILE A 7 35.81 -47.61 31.51
CA ILE A 7 34.42 -48.11 31.47
C ILE A 7 33.41 -46.97 31.63
N LYS A 8 33.65 -46.04 32.56
CA LYS A 8 32.80 -44.84 32.72
C LYS A 8 32.86 -43.93 31.48
N LEU A 9 34.03 -43.78 30.87
CA LEU A 9 34.23 -42.95 29.69
C LEU A 9 33.42 -43.48 28.49
N ILE A 10 33.49 -44.79 28.24
CA ILE A 10 32.74 -45.46 27.15
C ILE A 10 31.23 -45.37 27.38
N GLY A 11 30.76 -45.46 28.63
CA GLY A 11 29.33 -45.32 28.95
C GLY A 11 28.76 -43.92 28.70
N THR A 12 29.56 -42.86 28.91
CA THR A 12 29.11 -41.46 28.72
C THR A 12 29.32 -40.92 27.31
N ALA A 13 30.22 -41.53 26.52
CA ALA A 13 30.58 -41.04 25.19
C ALA A 13 29.38 -40.90 24.23
N PRO A 14 28.42 -41.85 24.16
CA PRO A 14 27.24 -41.71 23.29
C PRO A 14 26.34 -40.54 23.69
N GLY A 15 26.18 -40.29 24.99
CA GLY A 15 25.35 -39.19 25.51
C GLY A 15 25.96 -37.82 25.17
N VAL A 16 27.28 -37.68 25.37
CA VAL A 16 28.01 -36.45 25.01
C VAL A 16 27.97 -36.21 23.50
N LEU A 17 28.10 -37.27 22.69
CA LEU A 17 27.98 -37.20 21.23
C LEU A 17 26.59 -36.74 20.78
N TRP A 18 25.52 -37.23 21.40
CA TRP A 18 24.15 -36.79 21.09
C TRP A 18 23.91 -35.33 21.44
N VAL A 19 24.42 -34.86 22.58
CA VAL A 19 24.31 -33.44 22.96
C VAL A 19 25.10 -32.55 22.01
N ALA A 20 26.32 -32.98 21.62
CA ALA A 20 27.12 -32.27 20.64
C ALA A 20 26.45 -32.23 19.26
N PHE A 21 25.86 -33.35 18.81
CA PHE A 21 25.10 -33.43 17.58
C PHE A 21 23.87 -32.51 17.60
N ALA A 22 23.07 -32.56 18.68
CA ALA A 22 21.91 -31.70 18.84
C ALA A 22 22.30 -30.21 18.88
N ALA A 23 23.43 -29.87 19.51
CA ALA A 23 23.97 -28.52 19.48
C ALA A 23 24.37 -28.12 18.05
N VAL A 24 25.14 -28.93 17.33
CA VAL A 24 25.50 -28.62 15.93
C VAL A 24 24.26 -28.44 15.05
N VAL A 25 23.28 -29.34 15.16
CA VAL A 25 21.99 -29.23 14.47
C VAL A 25 21.28 -27.94 14.86
N TYR A 26 21.16 -27.60 16.15
CA TYR A 26 20.54 -26.35 16.59
C TYR A 26 21.28 -25.12 16.06
N PHE A 27 22.61 -25.08 16.14
CA PHE A 27 23.42 -23.93 15.70
C PHE A 27 23.37 -23.74 14.17
N THR A 28 23.31 -24.83 13.40
CA THR A 28 23.22 -24.80 11.93
C THR A 28 21.80 -24.51 11.45
N LEU A 29 20.78 -25.14 12.04
CA LEU A 29 19.40 -24.93 11.64
C LEU A 29 18.86 -23.60 12.15
N ARG A 30 19.22 -23.13 13.36
CA ARG A 30 18.65 -21.87 13.88
C ARG A 30 19.00 -20.68 12.99
N THR A 31 20.21 -20.61 12.43
CA THR A 31 20.61 -19.51 11.56
C THR A 31 19.79 -19.52 10.27
N THR A 32 19.51 -20.70 9.72
CA THR A 32 18.77 -20.84 8.47
C THR A 32 17.24 -20.74 8.65
N LEU A 33 16.69 -21.32 9.73
CA LEU A 33 15.25 -21.28 10.03
C LEU A 33 14.81 -19.91 10.54
N ILE A 34 15.56 -19.27 11.45
CA ILE A 34 15.16 -17.98 12.02
C ILE A 34 15.14 -16.91 10.92
N GLN A 35 16.14 -16.88 10.03
CA GLN A 35 16.18 -15.90 8.94
C GLN A 35 15.08 -16.09 7.88
N ARG A 36 14.54 -17.31 7.71
CA ARG A 36 13.51 -17.58 6.69
C ARG A 36 12.08 -17.62 7.24
N MET A 37 11.89 -17.99 8.51
CA MET A 37 10.56 -18.16 9.11
C MET A 37 10.12 -17.00 10.01
N VAL A 38 11.06 -16.31 10.68
CA VAL A 38 10.70 -15.16 11.54
C VAL A 38 10.12 -13.98 10.74
N PRO A 39 10.63 -13.61 9.54
CA PRO A 39 10.01 -12.53 8.76
C PRO A 39 8.55 -12.82 8.46
N ARG A 40 8.20 -14.08 8.16
CA ARG A 40 6.82 -14.48 7.83
C ARG A 40 5.91 -14.49 9.05
N LEU A 41 6.38 -14.90 10.23
CA LEU A 41 5.57 -14.91 11.45
C LEU A 41 5.30 -13.50 12.00
N THR A 42 6.28 -12.60 11.90
CA THR A 42 6.09 -11.18 12.24
C THR A 42 5.24 -10.47 11.20
N ALA A 43 5.43 -10.79 9.91
CA ALA A 43 4.58 -10.28 8.83
C ALA A 43 3.12 -10.70 8.99
N VAL A 44 2.81 -11.95 9.34
CA VAL A 44 1.42 -12.40 9.56
C VAL A 44 0.75 -11.65 10.72
N ARG A 45 1.49 -11.32 11.79
CA ARG A 45 0.94 -10.51 12.90
C ARG A 45 0.80 -9.03 12.53
N ALA A 46 1.76 -8.48 11.77
CA ALA A 46 1.67 -7.12 11.24
C ALA A 46 0.47 -6.99 10.27
N LEU A 47 0.30 -7.97 9.37
CA LEU A 47 -0.79 -8.03 8.41
C LEU A 47 -2.16 -8.10 9.08
N GLY A 48 -2.31 -8.86 10.17
CA GLY A 48 -3.58 -8.92 10.92
C GLY A 48 -3.96 -7.59 11.56
N ILE A 49 -2.98 -6.86 12.11
CA ILE A 49 -3.19 -5.53 12.70
C ILE A 49 -3.43 -4.49 11.60
N GLU A 50 -2.69 -4.56 10.50
CA GLU A 50 -2.86 -3.71 9.32
C GLU A 50 -4.22 -3.93 8.66
N LEU A 51 -4.76 -5.16 8.65
CA LEU A 51 -6.09 -5.48 8.15
C LEU A 51 -7.21 -4.91 9.01
N GLU A 52 -7.12 -5.04 10.34
CA GLU A 52 -8.10 -4.44 11.25
C GLU A 52 -8.12 -2.92 11.11
N LEU A 53 -6.93 -2.30 11.05
CA LEU A 53 -6.79 -0.87 10.79
C LEU A 53 -7.33 -0.48 9.41
N ALA A 54 -6.98 -1.23 8.37
CA ALA A 54 -7.44 -0.97 7.00
C ALA A 54 -8.97 -1.08 6.88
N SER A 55 -9.58 -2.07 7.56
CA SER A 55 -11.03 -2.20 7.61
C SER A 55 -11.68 -0.99 8.27
N GLU A 56 -11.20 -0.60 9.45
CA GLU A 56 -11.72 0.55 10.18
C GLU A 56 -11.57 1.85 9.38
N LEU A 57 -10.43 2.06 8.72
CA LEU A 57 -10.18 3.25 7.90
C LEU A 57 -11.07 3.28 6.66
N LEU A 58 -11.28 2.13 6.01
CA LEU A 58 -12.18 2.04 4.87
C LEU A 58 -13.64 2.25 5.27
N ASP A 59 -14.05 1.73 6.43
CA ASP A 59 -15.39 1.96 6.99
C ASP A 59 -15.59 3.45 7.32
N ARG A 60 -14.61 4.12 7.94
CA ARG A 60 -14.68 5.58 8.17
C ARG A 60 -14.73 6.41 6.89
N ALA A 61 -13.95 6.02 5.87
CA ALA A 61 -14.00 6.67 4.56
C ALA A 61 -15.38 6.50 3.91
N GLN A 62 -16.00 5.33 4.08
CA GLN A 62 -17.34 5.05 3.57
C GLN A 62 -18.40 5.87 4.31
N ASP A 63 -18.33 5.96 5.63
CA ASP A 63 -19.28 6.71 6.46
C ASP A 63 -19.23 8.22 6.18
N ALA A 64 -18.07 8.73 5.76
CA ALA A 64 -17.89 10.11 5.30
C ALA A 64 -18.41 10.36 3.87
N SER A 65 -18.63 9.31 3.08
CA SER A 65 -19.12 9.40 1.70
C SER A 65 -20.65 9.29 1.65
N GLU A 66 -21.30 10.03 0.75
CA GLU A 66 -22.75 9.91 0.51
C GLU A 66 -23.14 8.59 -0.20
N SER A 67 -22.15 7.83 -0.69
CA SER A 67 -22.39 6.61 -1.46
C SER A 67 -22.81 5.44 -0.55
N THR A 68 -23.77 4.61 -1.01
CA THR A 68 -24.13 3.38 -0.28
C THR A 68 -23.38 2.18 -0.85
N VAL A 69 -22.45 1.61 -0.09
CA VAL A 69 -21.68 0.42 -0.50
C VAL A 69 -22.03 -0.78 0.39
N THR A 70 -22.12 -1.96 -0.22
CA THR A 70 -22.40 -3.20 0.50
C THR A 70 -21.20 -3.65 1.35
N ALA A 71 -21.45 -4.31 2.48
CA ALA A 71 -20.39 -4.90 3.30
C ALA A 71 -19.55 -5.92 2.51
N THR A 72 -20.14 -6.62 1.53
CA THR A 72 -19.42 -7.54 0.66
C THR A 72 -18.42 -6.83 -0.24
N ALA A 73 -18.80 -5.71 -0.86
CA ALA A 73 -17.88 -4.92 -1.68
C ALA A 73 -16.69 -4.39 -0.85
N ARG A 74 -16.95 -3.94 0.39
CA ARG A 74 -15.87 -3.53 1.31
C ARG A 74 -14.90 -4.67 1.65
N ARG A 75 -15.42 -5.85 2.01
CA ARG A 75 -14.57 -7.03 2.27
C ARG A 75 -13.75 -7.43 1.04
N THR A 76 -14.33 -7.36 -0.15
CA THR A 76 -13.61 -7.62 -1.41
C THR A 76 -12.48 -6.60 -1.61
N ALA A 77 -12.72 -5.31 -1.35
CA ALA A 77 -11.69 -4.29 -1.43
C ALA A 77 -10.54 -4.53 -0.47
N LEU A 78 -10.84 -4.88 0.78
CA LEU A 78 -9.82 -5.21 1.79
C LEU A 78 -9.01 -6.45 1.41
N GLY A 79 -9.67 -7.53 0.96
CA GLY A 79 -8.97 -8.73 0.52
C GLY A 79 -8.08 -8.48 -0.70
N ARG A 80 -8.48 -7.57 -1.61
CA ARG A 80 -7.64 -7.14 -2.73
C ARG A 80 -6.47 -6.28 -2.26
N LEU A 81 -6.69 -5.37 -1.32
CA LEU A 81 -5.65 -4.52 -0.74
C LEU A 81 -4.57 -5.38 -0.07
N GLU A 82 -4.96 -6.40 0.69
CA GLU A 82 -4.06 -7.37 1.31
C GLU A 82 -3.25 -8.13 0.25
N HIS A 83 -3.91 -8.63 -0.80
CA HIS A 83 -3.22 -9.38 -1.86
C HIS A 83 -2.24 -8.52 -2.66
N ALA A 84 -2.57 -7.23 -2.83
CA ALA A 84 -1.77 -6.27 -3.58
C ALA A 84 -0.74 -5.52 -2.73
N ALA A 85 -0.60 -5.81 -1.43
CA ALA A 85 0.27 -5.05 -0.52
C ALA A 85 1.71 -4.91 -1.04
N ASP A 86 2.29 -5.98 -1.59
CA ASP A 86 3.63 -5.96 -2.19
C ASP A 86 3.72 -5.02 -3.42
N ALA A 87 2.65 -4.93 -4.21
CA ALA A 87 2.60 -4.03 -5.37
C ALA A 87 2.46 -2.56 -4.94
N LEU A 88 1.69 -2.31 -3.89
CA LEU A 88 1.43 -0.99 -3.31
C LEU A 88 2.64 -0.43 -2.56
N GLN A 89 3.45 -1.29 -1.94
CA GLN A 89 4.57 -0.87 -1.10
C GLN A 89 5.54 0.07 -1.86
N GLY A 90 5.80 1.23 -1.27
CA GLY A 90 6.66 2.28 -1.83
C GLY A 90 6.06 3.04 -3.01
N GLY A 91 4.80 2.80 -3.37
CA GLY A 91 4.08 3.55 -4.39
C GLY A 91 3.88 5.00 -3.97
N LYS A 92 4.05 5.94 -4.91
CA LYS A 92 4.00 7.38 -4.66
C LYS A 92 2.77 7.98 -5.29
N VAL A 93 1.94 8.60 -4.46
CA VAL A 93 0.70 9.27 -4.87
C VAL A 93 0.82 10.75 -4.57
N LEU A 94 0.45 11.57 -5.56
CA LEU A 94 0.16 12.98 -5.35
C LEU A 94 -1.36 13.15 -5.33
N TRP A 95 -1.92 13.58 -4.21
CA TRP A 95 -3.35 13.84 -4.09
C TRP A 95 -3.60 15.34 -4.00
N VAL A 96 -4.32 15.87 -4.99
CA VAL A 96 -4.61 17.30 -5.13
C VAL A 96 -6.09 17.57 -4.85
N ASP A 97 -6.38 18.13 -3.69
CA ASP A 97 -7.72 18.30 -3.13
C ASP A 97 -7.73 19.51 -2.18
N ASP A 98 -8.72 20.38 -2.28
CA ASP A 98 -8.82 21.60 -1.45
C ASP A 98 -9.40 21.32 -0.06
N HIS A 99 -9.99 20.14 0.17
CA HIS A 99 -10.56 19.65 1.44
C HIS A 99 -10.01 18.26 1.81
N PRO A 100 -8.68 18.09 1.97
CA PRO A 100 -8.06 16.79 2.21
C PRO A 100 -8.50 16.12 3.52
N GLU A 101 -9.07 16.88 4.48
CA GLU A 101 -9.62 16.35 5.72
C GLU A 101 -10.73 15.32 5.49
N GLY A 102 -11.52 15.47 4.42
CA GLY A 102 -12.55 14.49 4.03
C GLY A 102 -11.96 13.15 3.58
N ASN A 103 -10.68 13.15 3.19
CA ASN A 103 -9.98 12.01 2.64
C ASN A 103 -8.98 11.39 3.62
N ALA A 104 -8.90 11.90 4.85
CA ALA A 104 -7.88 11.51 5.83
C ALA A 104 -7.83 9.99 6.05
N SER A 105 -8.99 9.33 6.16
CA SER A 105 -9.06 7.88 6.34
C SER A 105 -8.50 7.09 5.15
N LEU A 106 -8.73 7.55 3.91
CA LEU A 106 -8.16 6.93 2.70
C LEU A 106 -6.65 7.18 2.62
N VAL A 107 -6.19 8.38 2.97
CA VAL A 107 -4.76 8.70 3.02
C VAL A 107 -4.06 7.82 4.04
N GLU A 108 -4.64 7.62 5.22
CA GLU A 108 -4.10 6.73 6.25
C GLU A 108 -4.14 5.26 5.80
N LEU A 109 -5.20 4.84 5.11
CA LEU A 109 -5.34 3.48 4.56
C LEU A 109 -4.22 3.15 3.57
N PHE A 110 -3.96 4.04 2.61
CA PHE A 110 -2.88 3.82 1.65
C PHE A 110 -1.50 3.89 2.29
N ARG A 111 -1.31 4.74 3.31
CA ARG A 111 -0.07 4.78 4.09
C ARG A 111 0.15 3.52 4.93
N SER A 112 -0.91 2.91 5.48
CA SER A 112 -0.79 1.68 6.27
C SER A 112 -0.31 0.50 5.43
N VAL A 113 -0.57 0.50 4.13
CA VAL A 113 -0.03 -0.48 3.17
C VAL A 113 1.28 -0.03 2.50
N GLY A 114 1.93 0.99 3.06
CA GLY A 114 3.29 1.39 2.70
C GLY A 114 3.41 2.33 1.50
N MET A 115 2.33 3.00 1.07
CA MET A 115 2.39 4.05 0.06
C MET A 115 2.84 5.39 0.64
N GLU A 116 3.55 6.19 -0.16
CA GLU A 116 3.85 7.58 0.12
C GLU A 116 2.79 8.49 -0.50
N ILE A 117 2.09 9.28 0.32
CA ILE A 117 1.10 10.26 -0.16
C ILE A 117 1.56 11.67 0.17
N ASP A 118 1.74 12.48 -0.88
CA ASP A 118 1.84 13.93 -0.77
C ASP A 118 0.47 14.56 -1.03
N LEU A 119 0.13 15.55 -0.20
CA LEU A 119 -1.08 16.33 -0.33
C LEU A 119 -0.74 17.72 -0.90
N ALA A 120 -1.59 18.22 -1.79
CA ALA A 120 -1.54 19.59 -2.29
C ALA A 120 -2.96 20.16 -2.34
N LEU A 121 -3.13 21.39 -1.85
CA LEU A 121 -4.45 22.03 -1.78
C LEU A 121 -4.88 22.66 -3.10
N SER A 122 -3.93 22.84 -4.03
CA SER A 122 -4.17 23.50 -5.30
C SER A 122 -3.27 22.95 -6.40
N THR A 123 -3.61 23.28 -7.64
CA THR A 123 -2.78 22.99 -8.82
C THR A 123 -1.41 23.67 -8.69
N GLU A 124 -1.36 24.86 -8.10
CA GLU A 124 -0.18 25.68 -7.89
C GLU A 124 0.78 25.02 -6.89
N GLU A 125 0.25 24.45 -5.81
CA GLU A 125 1.02 23.66 -4.83
C GLU A 125 1.46 22.30 -5.39
N ALA A 126 0.63 21.66 -6.21
CA ALA A 126 0.96 20.39 -6.86
C ALA A 126 2.08 20.54 -7.90
N THR A 127 2.16 21.70 -8.58
CA THR A 127 3.11 21.94 -9.67
C THR A 127 4.58 21.71 -9.29
N PRO A 128 5.14 22.30 -8.21
CA PRO A 128 6.50 22.02 -7.81
C PRO A 128 6.73 20.56 -7.39
N LEU A 129 5.70 19.86 -6.90
CA LEU A 129 5.82 18.47 -6.44
C LEU A 129 6.03 17.50 -7.61
N PHE A 130 5.12 17.48 -8.59
CA PHE A 130 5.24 16.60 -9.75
C PHE A 130 6.39 16.96 -10.69
N ARG A 131 6.95 18.18 -10.57
CA ARG A 131 8.17 18.59 -11.28
C ARG A 131 9.44 18.10 -10.59
N ARG A 132 9.43 17.96 -9.27
CA ARG A 132 10.61 17.57 -8.49
C ARG A 132 10.84 16.07 -8.51
N ARG A 133 9.77 15.28 -8.45
CA ARG A 133 9.84 13.81 -8.43
C ARG A 133 8.69 13.20 -9.23
N PRO A 134 8.90 12.04 -9.87
CA PRO A 134 7.82 11.29 -10.48
C PRO A 134 6.90 10.70 -9.40
N TYR A 135 5.61 10.62 -9.73
CA TYR A 135 4.60 9.89 -8.97
C TYR A 135 4.09 8.72 -9.82
N ASP A 136 3.69 7.65 -9.16
CA ASP A 136 3.07 6.50 -9.82
C ASP A 136 1.61 6.79 -10.17
N ILE A 137 0.93 7.58 -9.32
CA ILE A 137 -0.48 7.96 -9.49
C ILE A 137 -0.68 9.42 -9.05
N ILE A 138 -1.54 10.14 -9.76
CA ILE A 138 -2.07 11.43 -9.30
C ILE A 138 -3.57 11.27 -9.02
N ILE A 139 -4.02 11.62 -7.82
CA ILE A 139 -5.44 11.70 -7.49
C ILE A 139 -5.83 13.18 -7.47
N SER A 140 -6.95 13.53 -8.10
CA SER A 140 -7.38 14.92 -8.23
C SER A 140 -8.88 15.06 -8.01
N ASP A 141 -9.26 16.04 -7.20
CA ASP A 141 -10.61 16.61 -7.32
C ASP A 141 -10.69 17.44 -8.63
N ILE A 142 -11.86 17.46 -9.27
CA ILE A 142 -12.15 18.29 -10.46
C ILE A 142 -12.51 19.71 -10.05
N ASP A 143 -13.33 19.85 -9.02
CA ASP A 143 -13.86 21.12 -8.56
C ASP A 143 -12.98 21.57 -7.37
N ARG A 144 -12.21 22.65 -7.49
CA ARG A 144 -11.39 23.18 -6.37
C ARG A 144 -11.44 24.69 -6.32
N ASP A 145 -11.55 25.25 -5.12
CA ASP A 145 -11.57 26.71 -4.87
C ASP A 145 -12.55 27.47 -5.78
N GLY A 146 -13.74 26.89 -5.98
CA GLY A 146 -14.77 27.44 -6.87
C GLY A 146 -14.52 27.30 -8.38
N ASP A 147 -13.39 26.74 -8.79
CA ASP A 147 -13.06 26.42 -10.19
C ASP A 147 -13.45 24.98 -10.53
N GLN A 148 -14.59 24.81 -11.20
CA GLN A 148 -15.12 23.52 -11.63
C GLN A 148 -14.30 22.81 -12.72
N ARG A 149 -13.20 23.42 -13.15
CA ARG A 149 -12.28 22.88 -14.15
C ARG A 149 -10.86 22.80 -13.62
N ALA A 150 -10.63 22.97 -12.32
CA ALA A 150 -9.29 22.97 -11.73
C ALA A 150 -8.55 21.66 -12.05
N GLY A 151 -9.20 20.51 -11.85
CA GLY A 151 -8.62 19.20 -12.19
C GLY A 151 -8.25 19.08 -13.67
N ILE A 152 -9.14 19.47 -14.57
CA ILE A 152 -8.90 19.43 -16.02
C ILE A 152 -7.80 20.43 -16.45
N LYS A 153 -7.76 21.61 -15.84
CA LYS A 153 -6.70 22.61 -16.10
C LYS A 153 -5.34 22.10 -15.65
N MET A 154 -5.27 21.36 -14.55
CA MET A 154 -4.03 20.73 -14.08
C MET A 154 -3.47 19.74 -15.10
N LEU A 155 -4.32 19.00 -15.82
CA LEU A 155 -3.88 18.06 -16.86
C LEU A 155 -3.03 18.75 -17.95
N ARG A 156 -3.39 19.97 -18.35
CA ARG A 156 -2.57 20.77 -19.28
C ARG A 156 -1.20 21.12 -18.71
N LYS A 157 -1.09 21.35 -17.40
CA LYS A 157 0.22 21.55 -16.75
C LYS A 157 1.02 20.24 -16.75
N LEU A 158 0.39 19.09 -16.47
CA LEU A 158 1.06 17.79 -16.55
C LEU A 158 1.64 17.56 -17.95
N GLU A 159 0.88 17.89 -19.00
CA GLU A 159 1.36 17.86 -20.39
C GLU A 159 2.58 18.73 -20.61
N GLN A 160 2.47 20.00 -20.20
CA GLN A 160 3.53 21.00 -20.35
C GLN A 160 4.85 20.57 -19.69
N TYR A 161 4.77 19.85 -18.57
CA TYR A 161 5.93 19.36 -17.83
C TYR A 161 6.28 17.89 -18.14
N SER A 162 5.67 17.29 -19.17
CA SER A 162 5.90 15.90 -19.59
C SER A 162 5.74 14.90 -18.45
N VAL A 163 4.70 15.09 -17.62
CA VAL A 163 4.31 14.15 -16.58
C VAL A 163 3.28 13.18 -17.14
N TYR A 164 3.65 11.89 -17.16
CA TYR A 164 2.85 10.81 -17.74
C TYR A 164 2.11 9.96 -16.69
N ALA A 165 2.20 10.34 -15.41
CA ALA A 165 1.51 9.62 -14.34
C ALA A 165 0.00 9.57 -14.62
N PRO A 166 -0.64 8.39 -14.51
CA PRO A 166 -2.08 8.27 -14.66
C PRO A 166 -2.80 9.10 -13.58
N VAL A 167 -3.92 9.70 -13.98
CA VAL A 167 -4.75 10.53 -13.12
C VAL A 167 -6.03 9.80 -12.76
N LEU A 168 -6.31 9.70 -11.46
CA LEU A 168 -7.60 9.29 -10.91
C LEU A 168 -8.37 10.53 -10.49
N ILE A 169 -9.63 10.60 -10.89
CA ILE A 169 -10.53 11.63 -10.39
C ILE A 169 -11.27 11.09 -9.17
N TYR A 170 -11.13 11.77 -8.05
CA TYR A 170 -11.90 11.48 -6.84
C TYR A 170 -12.57 12.78 -6.39
N ALA A 171 -13.89 12.84 -6.55
CA ALA A 171 -14.66 14.05 -6.36
C ALA A 171 -16.06 13.73 -5.84
N GLY A 172 -16.68 14.62 -5.06
CA GLY A 172 -18.06 14.43 -4.61
C GLY A 172 -19.09 14.45 -5.76
N ARG A 173 -18.74 15.05 -6.90
CA ARG A 173 -19.50 14.99 -8.15
C ARG A 173 -18.54 14.82 -9.32
N PHE A 174 -18.79 13.81 -10.14
CA PHE A 174 -18.05 13.59 -11.38
C PHE A 174 -18.99 13.66 -12.58
N ASP A 175 -18.69 14.55 -13.51
CA ASP A 175 -19.40 14.70 -14.77
C ASP A 175 -18.43 14.41 -15.93
N PRO A 176 -18.53 13.21 -16.55
CA PRO A 176 -17.62 12.78 -17.61
C PRO A 176 -17.61 13.71 -18.84
N GLU A 177 -18.69 14.48 -19.06
CA GLU A 177 -18.78 15.39 -20.22
C GLU A 177 -17.90 16.64 -20.06
N ARG A 178 -17.35 16.90 -18.86
CA ARG A 178 -16.51 18.08 -18.59
C ARG A 178 -15.10 18.00 -19.17
N GLY A 179 -14.68 16.83 -19.66
CA GLY A 179 -13.43 16.65 -20.38
C GLY A 179 -12.86 15.25 -20.20
N ILE A 180 -12.50 14.61 -21.31
CA ILE A 180 -11.83 13.32 -21.35
C ILE A 180 -10.40 13.58 -21.83
N ASP A 181 -9.45 13.56 -20.90
CA ASP A 181 -8.02 13.57 -21.20
C ASP A 181 -7.49 12.13 -21.13
N GLN A 182 -6.56 11.76 -22.01
CA GLN A 182 -6.02 10.40 -22.10
C GLN A 182 -5.30 9.94 -20.83
N ARG A 183 -4.87 10.88 -19.98
CA ARG A 183 -4.24 10.56 -18.68
C ARG A 183 -5.26 10.19 -17.62
N ILE A 184 -6.55 10.50 -17.80
CA ILE A 184 -7.58 10.10 -16.85
C ILE A 184 -7.80 8.60 -17.00
N PHE A 185 -7.37 7.84 -15.99
CA PHE A 185 -7.58 6.39 -15.94
C PHE A 185 -9.01 6.05 -15.53
N ALA A 186 -9.51 6.70 -14.47
CA ALA A 186 -10.85 6.51 -13.94
C ALA A 186 -11.30 7.71 -13.11
N GLY A 187 -12.61 7.84 -12.90
CA GLY A 187 -13.21 8.78 -11.97
C GLY A 187 -14.23 8.10 -11.07
N THR A 188 -14.28 8.46 -9.79
CA THR A 188 -15.26 7.92 -8.85
C THR A 188 -15.55 8.87 -7.69
N THR A 189 -16.72 8.68 -7.09
CA THR A 189 -17.15 9.31 -5.83
C THR A 189 -17.15 8.32 -4.67
N VAL A 190 -16.77 7.06 -4.94
CA VAL A 190 -16.92 5.90 -4.05
C VAL A 190 -15.53 5.48 -3.53
N PRO A 191 -15.30 5.51 -2.20
CA PRO A 191 -14.01 5.13 -1.59
C PRO A 191 -13.50 3.75 -2.01
N VAL A 192 -14.39 2.76 -2.06
CA VAL A 192 -14.05 1.38 -2.44
C VAL A 192 -13.55 1.29 -3.88
N ASP A 193 -14.16 2.03 -4.80
CA ASP A 193 -13.72 2.03 -6.20
C ASP A 193 -12.36 2.70 -6.34
N LEU A 194 -12.10 3.77 -5.57
CA LEU A 194 -10.78 4.41 -5.56
C LEU A 194 -9.69 3.42 -5.13
N VAL A 195 -9.95 2.62 -4.09
CA VAL A 195 -9.02 1.56 -3.65
C VAL A 195 -8.77 0.56 -4.79
N HIS A 196 -9.82 0.12 -5.49
CA HIS A 196 -9.67 -0.78 -6.64
C HIS A 196 -8.82 -0.18 -7.76
N TYR A 197 -9.05 1.08 -8.12
CA TYR A 197 -8.29 1.73 -9.18
C TYR A 197 -6.82 1.96 -8.82
N VAL A 198 -6.53 2.30 -7.57
CA VAL A 198 -5.15 2.43 -7.09
C VAL A 198 -4.43 1.09 -7.17
N ILE A 199 -5.07 0.00 -6.74
CA ILE A 199 -4.51 -1.36 -6.86
C ILE A 199 -4.24 -1.69 -8.32
N ASP A 200 -5.21 -1.50 -9.21
CA ASP A 200 -5.08 -1.82 -10.64
C ASP A 200 -3.92 -1.06 -11.30
N LEU A 201 -3.75 0.23 -10.97
CA LEU A 201 -2.66 1.05 -11.50
C LEU A 201 -1.30 0.62 -10.96
N MET A 202 -1.19 0.35 -9.67
CA MET A 202 0.07 -0.09 -9.05
C MET A 202 0.51 -1.47 -9.56
N GLU A 203 -0.42 -2.41 -9.71
CA GLU A 203 -0.14 -3.71 -10.31
C GLU A 203 0.40 -3.57 -11.75
N ARG A 204 -0.22 -2.70 -12.57
CA ARG A 204 0.27 -2.40 -13.94
C ARG A 204 1.66 -1.76 -13.94
N ALA A 205 1.89 -0.79 -13.06
CA ALA A 205 3.19 -0.15 -12.91
C ALA A 205 4.29 -1.15 -12.58
N ARG A 206 4.02 -2.10 -11.67
CA ARG A 206 4.95 -3.16 -11.25
C ARG A 206 5.17 -4.22 -12.33
N MET A 207 4.17 -4.48 -13.18
CA MET A 207 4.29 -5.39 -14.32
C MET A 207 4.94 -4.76 -15.57
N GLY A 208 5.22 -3.45 -15.56
CA GLY A 208 5.87 -2.74 -16.67
C GLY A 208 4.95 -2.46 -17.86
N SER A 209 3.65 -2.32 -17.63
CA SER A 209 2.62 -2.17 -18.68
C SER A 209 1.96 -0.79 -18.77
N LEU A 210 2.61 0.26 -18.21
CA LEU A 210 2.16 1.65 -18.29
C LEU A 210 2.92 2.47 -19.34
#